data_AF-A0A971K0J6-F1
#
_entry.id   AF-A0A971K0J6-F1
#
_cell.length_a   1.000
_cell.length_b   1.000
_cell.length_c   1.000
_cell.angle_alpha   90.00
_cell.angle_beta   90.00
_cell.angle_gamma   90.00
#
_symmetry.space_group_name_H-M   'P 1'
#
loop_
_entity.id
_entity.type
_entity.pdbx_description
1 polymer ?
#
loop_
_entity_poly.entity_id
_entity_poly.type
_entity_poly.pdbx_seq_one_letter_code
_entity_poly.pdbx_strand_id
1 'polypeptide(L)'
;MMTIRKLASMKGRSRLRKIALLFRQCSVSGCDPHYLASLVALAEETVGEVLDSDYDTAFLTHLIDGTHEGDRLSLALLDAYYLLSAALGETVADWDWEDEEGALD
;
A
#
# COMPACT_ATOMS: atom_id res chain seq x y z
N MET A 1 1.28 14.64 -0.24
CA MET A 1 1.80 13.31 -0.62
C MET A 1 3.03 13.00 0.23
N MET A 2 3.07 11.87 0.94
CA MET A 2 4.25 11.48 1.72
C MET A 2 5.36 10.98 0.79
N THR A 3 6.64 11.27 1.08
CA THR A 3 7.76 10.83 0.24
C THR A 3 8.14 9.37 0.51
N ILE A 4 8.60 8.66 -0.52
CA ILE A 4 9.11 7.28 -0.42
C ILE A 4 10.24 7.18 0.61
N ARG A 5 11.14 8.18 0.65
CA ARG A 5 12.21 8.25 1.65
C ARG A 5 11.66 8.29 3.09
N LYS A 6 10.60 9.06 3.35
CA LYS A 6 9.98 9.13 4.68
C LYS A 6 9.30 7.81 5.03
N LEU A 7 8.60 7.19 4.10
CA LEU A 7 8.02 5.85 4.26
C LEU A 7 9.08 4.82 4.63
N ALA A 8 10.18 4.74 3.87
CA ALA A 8 11.26 3.79 4.10
C ALA A 8 11.87 3.85 5.52
N SER A 9 11.87 5.04 6.15
CA SER A 9 12.39 5.25 7.50
C SER A 9 11.49 4.73 8.64
N MET A 10 10.26 4.32 8.33
CA MET A 10 9.30 3.82 9.32
C MET A 10 9.58 2.35 9.68
N LYS A 11 9.09 1.92 10.85
CA LYS A 11 9.10 0.49 11.26
C LYS A 11 8.26 -0.34 10.30
N GLY A 12 8.66 -1.59 10.04
CA GLY A 12 8.03 -2.49 9.06
C GLY A 12 6.49 -2.51 9.08
N ARG A 13 5.85 -2.87 10.22
CA ARG A 13 4.37 -2.89 10.31
C ARG A 13 3.74 -1.51 10.03
N SER A 14 4.23 -0.44 10.65
CA SER A 14 3.71 0.92 10.43
C SER A 14 3.94 1.39 8.99
N ARG A 15 5.05 1.00 8.38
CA ARG A 15 5.39 1.26 6.97
C ARG A 15 4.40 0.55 6.06
N LEU A 16 4.14 -0.74 6.29
CA LEU A 16 3.19 -1.54 5.50
C LEU A 16 1.77 -0.97 5.60
N ARG A 17 1.36 -0.57 6.82
CA ARG A 17 0.08 0.11 7.05
C ARG A 17 -0.04 1.40 6.24
N LYS A 18 1.00 2.24 6.26
CA LYS A 18 0.99 3.50 5.53
C LYS A 18 1.05 3.30 4.01
N ILE A 19 1.76 2.29 3.53
CA ILE A 19 1.78 1.90 2.12
C ILE A 19 0.38 1.52 1.64
N ALA A 20 -0.31 0.65 2.38
CA ALA A 20 -1.66 0.22 2.04
C ALA A 20 -2.64 1.41 2.00
N LEU A 21 -2.57 2.35 2.96
CA LEU A 21 -3.37 3.58 2.92
C LEU A 21 -3.05 4.45 1.70
N LEU A 22 -1.78 4.51 1.28
CA LEU A 22 -1.40 5.23 0.07
C LEU A 22 -1.95 4.54 -1.18
N PHE A 23 -2.05 3.22 -1.23
CA PHE A 23 -2.75 2.54 -2.33
C PHE A 23 -4.24 2.93 -2.38
N ARG A 24 -4.94 2.96 -1.24
CA ARG A 24 -6.32 3.47 -1.17
C ARG A 24 -6.42 4.94 -1.62
N GLN A 25 -5.48 5.79 -1.20
CA GLN A 25 -5.46 7.18 -1.66
C GLN A 25 -5.28 7.25 -3.19
N CYS A 26 -4.33 6.48 -3.73
CA CYS A 26 -4.06 6.40 -5.16
C CYS A 26 -5.27 5.87 -5.95
N SER A 27 -6.08 4.98 -5.37
CA SER A 27 -7.27 4.45 -6.05
C SER A 27 -8.36 5.51 -6.23
N VAL A 28 -8.49 6.42 -5.27
CA VAL A 28 -9.53 7.48 -5.26
C VAL A 28 -9.09 8.72 -6.02
N SER A 29 -7.87 9.21 -5.77
CA SER A 29 -7.40 10.49 -6.32
C SER A 29 -6.51 10.35 -7.56
N GLY A 30 -6.18 9.13 -7.96
CA GLY A 30 -5.10 8.87 -8.90
C GLY A 30 -3.73 9.09 -8.27
N CYS A 31 -2.69 8.73 -9.03
CA CYS A 31 -1.30 8.69 -8.57
C CYS A 31 -0.34 9.01 -9.72
N ASP A 32 0.78 9.64 -9.40
CA ASP A 32 1.90 9.74 -10.32
C ASP A 32 2.50 8.34 -10.60
N PRO A 33 2.67 7.91 -11.87
CA PRO A 33 3.17 6.57 -12.18
C PRO A 33 4.55 6.25 -11.62
N HIS A 34 5.46 7.24 -11.54
CA HIS A 34 6.79 7.02 -10.96
C HIS A 34 6.73 6.86 -9.44
N TYR A 35 5.85 7.62 -8.79
CA TYR A 35 5.54 7.44 -7.39
C TYR A 35 4.94 6.06 -7.12
N LEU A 36 3.97 5.63 -7.93
CA LEU A 36 3.35 4.30 -7.79
C LEU A 36 4.39 3.18 -7.93
N ALA A 37 5.25 3.25 -8.95
CA ALA A 37 6.34 2.28 -9.13
C ALA A 37 7.27 2.20 -7.91
N SER A 38 7.62 3.36 -7.34
CA SER A 38 8.45 3.41 -6.14
C SER A 38 7.72 2.90 -4.89
N LEU A 39 6.40 3.12 -4.81
CA LEU A 39 5.56 2.64 -3.72
C LEU A 39 5.40 1.12 -3.77
N VAL A 40 5.22 0.54 -4.96
CA VAL A 40 5.14 -0.91 -5.19
C VAL A 40 6.44 -1.60 -4.81
N ALA A 41 7.60 -1.07 -5.25
CA ALA A 41 8.89 -1.63 -4.87
C ALA A 41 9.10 -1.64 -3.34
N LEU A 42 8.74 -0.54 -2.67
CA LEU A 42 8.81 -0.47 -1.22
C LEU A 42 7.80 -1.41 -0.53
N ALA A 43 6.62 -1.63 -1.14
CA ALA A 43 5.61 -2.55 -0.64
C ALA A 43 6.12 -3.99 -0.65
N GLU A 44 6.73 -4.44 -1.75
CA GLU A 44 7.33 -5.77 -1.88
C GLU A 44 8.41 -6.02 -0.83
N GLU A 45 9.34 -5.07 -0.69
CA GLU A 45 10.39 -5.13 0.34
C GLU A 45 9.78 -5.22 1.74
N THR A 46 8.79 -4.38 2.03
CA THR A 46 8.16 -4.32 3.36
C THR A 46 7.34 -5.57 3.66
N VAL A 47 6.66 -6.14 2.67
CA VAL A 47 5.95 -7.42 2.82
C VAL A 47 6.93 -8.51 3.21
N GLY A 48 8.06 -8.65 2.50
CA GLY A 48 9.07 -9.66 2.83
C GLY A 48 9.73 -9.47 4.20
N GLU A 49 9.78 -8.24 4.71
CA GLU A 49 10.28 -7.96 6.07
C GLU A 49 9.27 -8.27 7.19
N VAL A 50 7.98 -8.04 6.92
CA VAL A 50 6.92 -8.02 7.95
C VAL A 50 6.14 -9.32 7.98
N LEU A 51 5.90 -9.90 6.81
CA LEU A 51 5.12 -11.12 6.60
C LEU A 51 6.09 -12.28 6.36
N ASP A 52 5.64 -13.49 6.68
CA ASP A 52 6.43 -14.70 6.46
C ASP A 52 6.72 -14.89 4.96
N SER A 53 7.80 -15.61 4.62
CA SER A 53 8.33 -15.70 3.24
C SER A 53 7.36 -16.30 2.20
N ASP A 54 6.23 -16.85 2.64
CA ASP A 54 5.21 -17.48 1.80
C ASP A 54 4.13 -16.51 1.31
N TYR A 55 4.20 -15.22 1.68
CA TYR A 55 3.22 -14.23 1.22
C TYR A 55 3.48 -13.84 -0.24
N ASP A 56 2.57 -14.21 -1.14
CA ASP A 56 2.67 -13.89 -2.56
C ASP A 56 2.52 -12.38 -2.82
N THR A 57 3.60 -11.75 -3.30
CA THR A 57 3.64 -10.34 -3.67
C THR A 57 3.43 -10.09 -5.16
N ALA A 58 3.20 -11.12 -5.99
CA ALA A 58 3.05 -10.97 -7.44
C ALA A 58 1.88 -10.05 -7.83
N PHE A 59 0.86 -9.90 -6.97
CA PHE A 59 -0.21 -8.93 -7.21
C PHE A 59 0.28 -7.46 -7.20
N LEU A 60 1.36 -7.15 -6.49
CA LEU A 60 1.92 -5.81 -6.41
C LEU A 60 2.61 -5.42 -7.71
N THR A 61 3.36 -6.33 -8.34
CA THR A 61 3.99 -6.08 -9.65
C THR A 61 2.93 -5.78 -10.72
N HIS A 62 1.79 -6.46 -10.66
CA HIS A 62 0.68 -6.23 -11.60
C HIS A 62 0.10 -4.81 -11.54
N LEU A 63 0.27 -4.07 -10.43
CA LEU A 63 -0.17 -2.68 -10.34
C LEU A 63 0.59 -1.74 -11.29
N ILE A 64 1.79 -2.13 -11.73
CA ILE A 64 2.69 -1.29 -12.53
C ILE A 64 2.97 -1.85 -13.92
N ASP A 65 2.46 -3.05 -14.25
CA ASP A 65 2.67 -3.74 -15.53
C ASP A 65 1.96 -3.07 -16.72
N GLY A 66 1.33 -1.90 -16.53
CA GLY A 66 0.67 -1.14 -17.59
C GLY A 66 -0.59 -1.80 -18.16
N THR A 67 -1.01 -2.92 -17.58
CA THR A 67 -2.21 -3.70 -17.95
C THR A 67 -3.51 -3.07 -17.43
N HIS A 68 -3.40 -2.13 -16.50
CA HIS A 68 -4.52 -1.46 -15.85
C HIS A 68 -4.58 0.00 -16.29
N GLU A 69 -5.54 0.34 -17.16
CA GLU A 69 -5.88 1.74 -17.49
C GLU A 69 -7.15 2.18 -16.75
N GLY A 70 -7.15 3.43 -16.27
CA GLY A 70 -8.32 4.09 -15.66
C GLY A 70 -8.91 3.31 -14.49
N ASP A 71 -10.22 3.04 -14.53
CA ASP A 71 -10.99 2.39 -13.45
C ASP A 71 -10.41 1.03 -13.02
N ARG A 72 -9.72 0.32 -13.91
CA ARG A 72 -9.08 -0.97 -13.59
C ARG A 72 -7.89 -0.82 -12.66
N LEU A 73 -7.17 0.29 -12.74
CA LEU A 73 -6.05 0.57 -11.84
C LEU A 73 -6.57 0.98 -10.47
N SER A 74 -7.62 1.81 -10.43
CA SER A 74 -8.28 2.16 -9.17
C SER A 74 -8.78 0.94 -8.40
N LEU A 75 -9.43 -0.02 -9.08
CA LEU A 75 -9.87 -1.26 -8.44
C LEU A 75 -8.69 -2.11 -7.96
N ALA A 76 -7.64 -2.28 -8.77
CA ALA A 76 -6.47 -3.06 -8.38
C ALA A 76 -5.73 -2.46 -7.17
N LEU A 77 -5.64 -1.12 -7.09
CA LEU A 77 -5.08 -0.42 -5.94
C LEU A 77 -5.93 -0.60 -4.68
N LEU A 78 -7.26 -0.65 -4.84
CA LEU A 78 -8.17 -0.92 -3.72
C LEU A 78 -8.07 -2.37 -3.24
N ASP A 79 -7.93 -3.33 -4.16
CA ASP A 79 -7.67 -4.73 -3.83
C ASP A 79 -6.34 -4.88 -3.09
N ALA A 80 -5.29 -4.17 -3.53
CA ALA A 80 -4.00 -4.16 -2.85
C ALA A 80 -4.08 -3.61 -1.43
N TYR A 81 -4.88 -2.55 -1.21
CA TYR A 81 -5.18 -2.05 0.13
C TYR A 81 -5.79 -3.14 1.01
N TYR A 82 -6.86 -3.80 0.56
CA TYR A 82 -7.54 -4.84 1.33
C TYR A 82 -6.66 -6.06 1.60
N LEU A 83 -5.87 -6.49 0.61
CA LEU A 83 -4.93 -7.61 0.75
C LEU A 83 -3.88 -7.32 1.82
N LEU A 84 -3.25 -6.14 1.79
CA LEU A 84 -2.24 -5.76 2.79
C LEU A 84 -2.85 -5.57 4.19
N SER A 85 -4.07 -5.05 4.29
CA SER A 85 -4.79 -4.98 5.57
C SER A 85 -5.08 -6.36 6.14
N ALA A 86 -5.58 -7.28 5.32
CA ALA A 86 -5.83 -8.66 5.72
C ALA A 86 -4.53 -9.37 6.17
N ALA A 87 -3.42 -9.12 5.46
CA ALA A 87 -2.12 -9.69 5.78
C ALA A 87 -1.59 -9.28 7.15
N LEU A 88 -1.89 -8.05 7.58
CA LEU A 88 -1.52 -7.55 8.90
C LEU A 88 -2.35 -8.15 10.03
N GLY A 89 -3.39 -8.94 9.71
CA GLY A 89 -4.31 -9.52 10.69
C GLY A 89 -5.27 -8.49 11.30
N GLU A 90 -5.38 -7.32 10.68
CA GLU A 90 -6.16 -6.19 11.16
C GLU A 90 -7.50 -6.16 10.40
N THR A 91 -8.60 -5.88 11.10
CA THR A 91 -9.88 -5.71 10.42
C THR A 91 -9.89 -4.33 9.76
N VAL A 92 -10.53 -4.18 8.59
CA VAL A 92 -10.62 -2.89 7.86
C VAL A 92 -11.15 -1.76 8.78
N ALA A 93 -11.97 -2.10 9.77
CA ALA A 93 -12.49 -1.18 10.78
C ALA A 93 -11.40 -0.58 11.71
N ASP A 94 -10.25 -1.23 11.87
CA ASP A 94 -9.13 -0.74 12.69
C ASP A 94 -8.32 0.36 11.96
N TRP A 95 -8.61 0.61 10.68
CA TRP A 95 -7.83 1.50 9.80
C TRP A 95 -8.56 2.81 9.45
N ASP A 96 -9.88 2.86 9.62
CA ASP A 96 -10.70 4.05 9.33
C ASP A 96 -10.69 5.08 10.49
N TRP A 97 -9.91 4.84 11.55
CA TRP A 97 -9.62 5.85 12.57
C TRP A 97 -8.41 6.67 12.17
N GLU A 98 -8.65 7.71 11.37
CA GLU A 98 -7.75 8.86 11.32
C GLU A 98 -8.00 9.66 12.60
N ASP A 99 -6.97 9.84 13.44
CA ASP A 99 -7.02 10.95 14.40
C ASP A 99 -7.02 12.27 13.64
N GLU A 100 -7.47 13.36 14.27
CA GLU A 100 -7.53 14.70 13.65
C GLU A 100 -6.16 15.21 13.14
N GLU A 101 -5.06 14.48 13.43
CA GLU A 101 -3.68 14.83 13.07
C GLU A 101 -3.06 13.89 12.00
N GLY A 102 -3.78 12.86 11.54
CA GLY A 102 -3.32 11.93 10.50
C GLY A 102 -2.18 11.00 10.94
N ALA A 103 -2.00 10.81 12.25
CA ALA A 103 -1.09 9.83 12.80
C ALA A 103 -1.80 8.47 12.95
N LEU A 104 -1.06 7.39 12.67
CA LEU A 104 -1.54 6.02 12.84
C LEU A 104 -0.86 5.49 14.10
N ASP A 105 -1.65 5.23 15.15
CA ASP A 105 -1.21 4.48 16.34
C ASP A 105 -0.95 3.01 15.99
#